data_AF-A0A520NX68-F1
#
_entry.id   AF-A0A520NX68-F1
#
_cell.length_a   1.000
_cell.length_b   1.000
_cell.length_c   1.000
_cell.angle_alpha   90.00
_cell.angle_beta   90.00
_cell.angle_gamma   90.00
#
_symmetry.space_group_name_H-M   'P 1'
#
loop_
_entity.id
_entity.type
_entity.pdbx_description
1 polymer ?
#
loop_
_entity_poly.entity_id
_entity_poly.type
_entity_poly.pdbx_seq_one_letter_code
_entity_poly.pdbx_strand_id
1 'polypeptide(L)'
;MGAPERADENLIPDFHWNDDPDWFPVGDYMHLDCHYQLLADNLMDLSHEAYVHRGTIGTDAVSETPAMARLDGEHVTVERIMPGCPAPPFYQKLKGYDGAIDRMHRIHFDPPATIMIESKSTPTASAEPDDGLEYRVLCAITPESELSTHFFWAVPRNFNPERPVTEMMYQGSKAVFEEDIDVLNRQQEVLNRVATGSDWRNIHSDAGSVYARRVIEKLLTTEAQAD
;
A
#
# COMPACT_ATOMS: atom_id res chain seq x y z
N MET A 1 21.05 5.41 8.54
CA MET A 1 21.57 6.10 7.33
C MET A 1 22.91 5.49 6.98
N GLY A 2 23.18 5.29 5.69
CA GLY A 2 24.37 4.58 5.21
C GLY A 2 25.55 5.49 4.84
N ALA A 3 26.58 4.88 4.24
CA ALA A 3 27.80 5.54 3.80
C ALA A 3 27.58 6.40 2.53
N PRO A 4 27.96 7.69 2.52
CA PRO A 4 27.67 8.60 1.39
C PRO A 4 28.21 8.15 0.04
N GLU A 5 29.37 7.50 0.01
CA GLU A 5 30.05 7.03 -1.19
C GLU A 5 29.36 5.85 -1.87
N ARG A 6 28.39 5.22 -1.20
CA ARG A 6 27.56 4.13 -1.74
C ARG A 6 26.22 4.62 -2.27
N ALA A 7 25.93 5.93 -2.20
CA ALA A 7 24.70 6.50 -2.72
C ALA A 7 24.68 6.42 -4.25
N ASP A 8 23.60 5.87 -4.81
CA ASP A 8 23.33 5.80 -6.24
C ASP A 8 21.92 6.34 -6.50
N GLU A 9 21.82 7.43 -7.27
CA GLU A 9 20.54 8.07 -7.60
C GLU A 9 19.63 7.16 -8.42
N ASN A 10 20.17 6.19 -9.16
CA ASN A 10 19.37 5.25 -9.94
C ASN A 10 18.61 4.23 -9.07
N LEU A 11 18.93 4.16 -7.77
CA LEU A 11 18.23 3.31 -6.80
C LEU A 11 17.08 4.04 -6.09
N ILE A 12 16.86 5.33 -6.38
CA ILE A 12 15.73 6.08 -5.83
C ILE A 12 14.43 5.46 -6.38
N PRO A 13 13.45 5.15 -5.52
CA PRO A 13 12.17 4.61 -5.97
C PRO A 13 11.46 5.56 -6.94
N ASP A 14 10.87 5.00 -7.99
CA ASP A 14 10.17 5.77 -9.02
C ASP A 14 8.74 6.12 -8.58
N PHE A 15 8.54 7.38 -8.19
CA PHE A 15 7.24 7.97 -7.84
C PHE A 15 6.82 9.08 -8.83
N HIS A 16 7.18 8.95 -10.12
CA HIS A 16 6.95 9.99 -11.15
C HIS A 16 5.49 10.46 -11.28
N TRP A 17 4.50 9.67 -10.87
CA TRP A 17 3.08 10.06 -10.90
C TRP A 17 2.75 11.30 -10.06
N ASN A 18 3.63 11.71 -9.14
CA ASN A 18 3.50 12.99 -8.44
C ASN A 18 3.80 14.20 -9.34
N ASP A 19 4.59 14.03 -10.39
CA ASP A 19 5.04 15.09 -11.30
C ASP A 19 4.42 14.95 -12.72
N ASP A 20 3.76 13.83 -12.99
CA ASP A 20 3.12 13.57 -14.28
C ASP A 20 1.90 14.52 -14.50
N PRO A 21 1.87 15.29 -15.61
CA PRO A 21 0.79 16.24 -15.87
C PRO A 21 -0.60 15.60 -16.08
N ASP A 22 -0.67 14.30 -16.37
CA ASP A 22 -1.92 13.57 -16.54
C ASP A 22 -2.44 12.99 -15.21
N TRP A 23 -1.73 13.25 -14.10
CA TRP A 23 -2.07 12.76 -12.77
C TRP A 23 -2.33 13.90 -11.78
N PHE A 24 -3.25 13.64 -10.85
CA PHE A 24 -3.70 14.62 -9.86
C PHE A 24 -3.38 14.13 -8.44
N PRO A 25 -2.13 14.33 -7.96
CA PRO A 25 -1.70 13.87 -6.64
C PRO A 25 -2.35 14.67 -5.51
N VAL A 26 -2.60 13.96 -4.42
CA VAL A 26 -2.78 14.50 -3.07
C VAL A 26 -1.87 13.71 -2.15
N GLY A 27 -1.38 14.32 -1.09
CA GLY A 27 -0.48 13.62 -0.18
C GLY A 27 -0.36 14.35 1.14
N ASP A 28 0.14 13.64 2.14
CA ASP A 28 0.41 14.19 3.46
C ASP A 28 1.53 13.41 4.16
N TYR A 29 1.81 13.85 5.37
CA TYR A 29 2.72 13.23 6.31
C TYR A 29 1.97 12.78 7.57
N MET A 30 2.37 11.62 8.11
CA MET A 30 1.91 11.09 9.38
C MET A 30 3.09 10.54 10.19
N HIS A 31 2.93 10.52 11.52
CA HIS A 31 3.89 9.94 12.45
C HIS A 31 3.22 8.78 13.20
N LEU A 32 3.97 7.69 13.40
CA LEU A 32 3.50 6.49 14.08
C LEU A 32 4.39 6.17 15.27
N ASP A 33 3.78 5.71 16.35
CA ASP A 33 4.45 5.22 17.56
C ASP A 33 4.64 3.69 17.48
N CYS A 34 5.13 3.22 16.34
CA CYS A 34 5.40 1.81 16.10
C CYS A 34 6.65 1.58 15.23
N HIS A 35 7.20 0.37 15.31
CA HIS A 35 8.29 -0.07 14.44
C HIS A 35 7.84 -0.08 12.97
N TYR A 36 8.67 0.45 12.06
CA TYR A 36 8.31 0.68 10.66
C TYR A 36 7.84 -0.57 9.91
N GLN A 37 8.38 -1.75 10.24
CA GLN A 37 7.95 -3.01 9.61
C GLN A 37 6.49 -3.37 9.91
N LEU A 38 5.89 -2.87 10.99
CA LEU A 38 4.45 -3.10 11.22
C LEU A 38 3.60 -2.36 10.19
N LEU A 39 3.97 -1.12 9.84
CA LEU A 39 3.33 -0.37 8.77
C LEU A 39 3.59 -1.03 7.40
N ALA A 40 4.83 -1.45 7.14
CA ALA A 40 5.14 -2.17 5.90
C ALA A 40 4.33 -3.47 5.78
N ASP A 41 4.19 -4.24 6.86
CA ASP A 41 3.38 -5.45 6.87
C ASP A 41 1.90 -5.19 6.59
N ASN A 42 1.33 -4.13 7.20
CA ASN A 42 -0.06 -3.71 6.98
C ASN A 42 -0.29 -3.31 5.52
N LEU A 43 0.59 -2.48 4.95
CA LEU A 43 0.49 -2.06 3.55
C LEU A 43 0.73 -3.19 2.54
N MET A 44 1.45 -4.25 2.93
CA MET A 44 1.67 -5.45 2.11
C MET A 44 0.54 -6.48 2.21
N ASP A 45 -0.43 -6.28 3.10
CA ASP A 45 -1.56 -7.17 3.30
C ASP A 45 -2.87 -6.58 2.75
N LEU A 46 -3.39 -7.14 1.66
CA LEU A 46 -4.69 -6.72 1.11
C LEU A 46 -5.91 -7.32 1.85
N SER A 47 -5.70 -8.15 2.89
CA SER A 47 -6.79 -8.85 3.57
C SER A 47 -7.52 -7.98 4.60
N HIS A 48 -6.80 -7.05 5.25
CA HIS A 48 -7.37 -6.19 6.28
C HIS A 48 -8.38 -5.17 5.75
N GLU A 49 -8.34 -4.84 4.45
CA GLU A 49 -9.28 -3.93 3.78
C GLU A 49 -10.75 -4.25 4.09
N ALA A 50 -11.10 -5.54 4.16
CA ALA A 50 -12.46 -6.01 4.43
C ALA A 50 -12.89 -5.89 5.90
N TYR A 51 -11.98 -5.55 6.81
CA TYR A 51 -12.21 -5.53 8.25
C TYR A 51 -11.97 -4.16 8.87
N VAL A 52 -10.87 -3.50 8.51
CA VAL A 52 -10.51 -2.17 9.01
C VAL A 52 -11.31 -1.10 8.25
N HIS A 53 -11.36 -1.19 6.91
CA HIS A 53 -11.93 -0.14 6.06
C HIS A 53 -13.35 -0.43 5.54
N ARG A 54 -14.17 -1.12 6.34
CA ARG A 54 -15.55 -1.51 5.95
C ARG A 54 -16.45 -0.34 5.54
N GLY A 55 -16.18 0.86 6.05
CA GLY A 55 -16.96 2.06 5.75
C GLY A 55 -16.54 2.79 4.47
N THR A 56 -15.41 2.43 3.86
CA THR A 56 -14.77 3.22 2.80
C THR A 56 -14.45 2.38 1.56
N ILE A 57 -13.49 1.45 1.66
CA ILE A 57 -12.94 0.70 0.50
C ILE A 57 -13.27 -0.80 0.57
N GLY A 58 -13.57 -1.33 1.77
CA GLY A 58 -13.95 -2.72 1.97
C GLY A 58 -15.24 -3.07 1.23
N THR A 59 -15.14 -3.98 0.25
CA THR A 59 -16.29 -4.56 -0.46
C THR A 59 -16.23 -6.08 -0.38
N ASP A 60 -17.37 -6.78 -0.45
CA ASP A 60 -17.40 -8.25 -0.35
C ASP A 60 -16.46 -8.92 -1.37
N ALA A 61 -16.33 -8.36 -2.58
CA ALA A 61 -15.42 -8.85 -3.62
C ALA A 61 -13.93 -8.88 -3.20
N VAL A 62 -13.51 -7.97 -2.31
CA VAL A 62 -12.15 -7.92 -1.74
C VAL A 62 -11.92 -9.11 -0.79
N SER A 63 -12.96 -9.50 -0.05
CA SER A 63 -12.89 -10.59 0.91
C SER A 63 -12.92 -11.99 0.27
N GLU A 64 -13.58 -12.13 -0.88
CA GLU A 64 -13.79 -13.43 -1.54
C GLU A 64 -12.67 -13.81 -2.53
N THR A 65 -11.83 -12.85 -2.93
CA THR A 65 -10.79 -13.07 -3.95
C THR A 65 -9.40 -13.16 -3.31
N PRO A 66 -8.70 -14.31 -3.41
CA PRO A 66 -7.36 -14.45 -2.84
C PRO A 66 -6.35 -13.58 -3.59
N ALA A 67 -5.38 -13.03 -2.85
CA ALA A 67 -4.21 -12.37 -3.43
C ALA A 67 -3.07 -13.39 -3.64
N MET A 68 -2.19 -13.12 -4.60
CA MET A 68 -1.00 -13.90 -4.89
C MET A 68 0.25 -13.06 -4.65
N ALA A 69 1.19 -13.57 -3.85
CA ALA A 69 2.49 -12.94 -3.65
C ALA A 69 3.56 -13.57 -4.55
N ARG A 70 4.48 -12.75 -5.07
CA ARG A 70 5.65 -13.15 -5.85
C ARG A 70 6.88 -12.42 -5.32
N LEU A 71 8.04 -13.07 -5.41
CA LEU A 71 9.34 -12.51 -5.05
C LEU A 71 10.26 -12.67 -6.26
N ASP A 72 10.70 -11.54 -6.82
CA ASP A 72 11.58 -11.46 -7.99
C ASP A 72 12.86 -10.71 -7.60
N GLY A 73 13.90 -11.46 -7.25
CA GLY A 73 15.13 -10.88 -6.70
C GLY A 73 14.89 -10.29 -5.30
N GLU A 74 14.84 -8.96 -5.21
CA GLU A 74 14.57 -8.22 -3.97
C GLU A 74 13.23 -7.45 -4.03
N HIS A 75 12.54 -7.52 -5.17
CA HIS A 75 11.23 -6.91 -5.35
C HIS A 75 10.13 -7.90 -4.96
N VAL A 76 9.16 -7.46 -4.17
CA VAL A 76 7.99 -8.26 -3.79
C VAL A 76 6.75 -7.67 -4.42
N THR A 77 5.94 -8.50 -5.06
CA THR A 77 4.65 -8.10 -5.64
C THR A 77 3.52 -8.90 -5.00
N VAL A 78 2.45 -8.23 -4.60
CA VAL A 78 1.20 -8.87 -4.15
C VAL A 78 0.08 -8.42 -5.08
N GLU A 79 -0.61 -9.35 -5.73
CA GLU A 79 -1.62 -9.04 -6.74
C GLU A 79 -2.95 -9.72 -6.43
N ARG A 80 -4.04 -8.95 -6.59
CA ARG A 80 -5.42 -9.44 -6.55
C ARG A 80 -6.17 -8.95 -7.78
N ILE A 81 -6.75 -9.88 -8.55
CA ILE A 81 -7.56 -9.61 -9.73
C ILE A 81 -9.00 -10.06 -9.45
N MET A 82 -9.95 -9.13 -9.53
CA MET A 82 -11.35 -9.29 -9.16
C MET A 82 -12.24 -9.04 -10.39
N PRO A 83 -12.52 -10.06 -11.22
CA PRO A 83 -13.36 -9.90 -12.41
C PRO A 83 -14.85 -9.81 -12.06
N GLY A 84 -15.59 -8.99 -12.80
CA GLY A 84 -17.05 -8.94 -12.78
C GLY A 84 -17.67 -8.53 -11.44
N CYS A 85 -16.97 -7.75 -10.62
CA CYS A 85 -17.46 -7.33 -9.32
C CYS A 85 -18.39 -6.10 -9.41
N PRO A 86 -19.32 -5.90 -8.46
CA PRO A 86 -20.13 -4.70 -8.41
C PRO A 86 -19.26 -3.44 -8.29
N ALA A 87 -19.59 -2.40 -9.05
CA ALA A 87 -18.92 -1.12 -8.95
C ALA A 87 -19.09 -0.52 -7.53
N PRO A 88 -18.01 -0.11 -6.85
CA PRO A 88 -18.13 0.54 -5.55
C PRO A 88 -18.81 1.91 -5.68
N PRO A 89 -19.42 2.45 -4.61
CA PRO A 89 -20.17 3.71 -4.66
C PRO A 89 -19.39 4.90 -5.27
N PHE A 90 -18.07 4.96 -5.04
CA PHE A 90 -17.24 6.02 -5.60
C PHE A 90 -17.14 5.95 -7.14
N TYR A 91 -17.14 4.74 -7.72
CA TYR A 91 -17.06 4.52 -9.16
C TYR A 91 -18.31 5.05 -9.85
N GLN A 92 -19.49 4.73 -9.31
CA GLN A 92 -20.76 5.28 -9.80
C GLN A 92 -20.79 6.80 -9.72
N LYS A 93 -20.31 7.39 -8.62
CA LYS A 93 -20.28 8.85 -8.43
C LYS A 93 -19.38 9.56 -9.45
N LEU A 94 -18.27 8.94 -9.86
CA LEU A 94 -17.28 9.55 -10.75
C LEU A 94 -17.55 9.30 -12.23
N LYS A 95 -17.99 8.09 -12.59
CA LYS A 95 -18.19 7.67 -13.99
C LYS A 95 -19.68 7.60 -14.39
N GLY A 96 -20.60 7.67 -13.44
CA GLY A 96 -22.03 7.48 -13.72
C GLY A 96 -22.37 6.05 -14.16
N TYR A 97 -21.51 5.09 -13.87
CA TYR A 97 -21.63 3.69 -14.29
C TYR A 97 -21.96 2.79 -13.08
N ASP A 98 -22.98 1.95 -13.23
CA ASP A 98 -23.51 1.05 -12.20
C ASP A 98 -23.44 -0.43 -12.59
N GLY A 99 -22.82 -0.75 -13.73
CA GLY A 99 -22.59 -2.12 -14.17
C GLY A 99 -21.42 -2.81 -13.45
N ALA A 100 -21.13 -4.04 -13.86
CA ALA A 100 -19.99 -4.80 -13.35
C ALA A 100 -18.66 -4.20 -13.83
N ILE A 101 -17.64 -4.27 -12.97
CA ILE A 101 -16.27 -3.86 -13.25
C ILE A 101 -15.28 -4.98 -12.95
N ASP A 102 -14.19 -4.99 -13.70
CA ASP A 102 -13.00 -5.77 -13.38
C ASP A 102 -12.06 -4.87 -12.59
N ARG A 103 -11.61 -5.33 -11.42
CA ARG A 103 -10.67 -4.59 -10.56
C ARG A 103 -9.36 -5.33 -10.44
N MET A 104 -8.28 -4.59 -10.29
CA MET A 104 -6.96 -5.11 -9.97
C MET A 104 -6.33 -4.24 -8.90
N HIS A 105 -5.88 -4.87 -7.82
CA HIS A 105 -4.98 -4.26 -6.84
C HIS A 105 -3.61 -4.96 -6.96
N ARG A 106 -2.54 -4.19 -7.07
CA ARG A 106 -1.17 -4.72 -7.09
C ARG A 106 -0.27 -3.89 -6.21
N ILE A 107 0.32 -4.52 -5.21
CA ILE A 107 1.30 -3.91 -4.32
C ILE A 107 2.70 -4.25 -4.83
N HIS A 108 3.56 -3.26 -4.81
CA HIS A 108 4.99 -3.34 -5.09
C HIS A 108 5.74 -2.92 -3.84
N PHE A 109 6.67 -3.76 -3.39
CA PHE A 109 7.61 -3.44 -2.33
C PHE A 109 9.00 -3.26 -2.93
N ASP A 110 9.53 -2.05 -2.76
CA ASP A 110 10.91 -1.71 -3.07
C ASP A 110 11.66 -1.47 -1.74
N PRO A 111 12.66 -2.30 -1.43
CA PRO A 111 13.40 -2.18 -0.19
C PRO A 111 14.14 -0.82 -0.12
N PRO A 112 14.35 -0.30 1.10
CA PRO A 112 14.11 -0.97 2.38
C PRO A 112 12.68 -0.80 2.94
N ALA A 113 11.90 0.17 2.46
CA ALA A 113 10.60 0.48 3.06
C ALA A 113 9.70 1.35 2.15
N THR A 114 9.81 1.18 0.83
CA THR A 114 8.96 1.89 -0.14
C THR A 114 7.91 0.95 -0.67
N ILE A 115 6.66 1.41 -0.69
CA ILE A 115 5.52 0.62 -1.17
C ILE A 115 4.73 1.45 -2.19
N MET A 116 4.33 0.81 -3.29
CA MET A 116 3.37 1.37 -4.23
C MET A 116 2.19 0.40 -4.39
N ILE A 117 0.97 0.89 -4.23
CA ILE A 117 -0.25 0.13 -4.47
C ILE A 117 -0.91 0.68 -5.74
N GLU A 118 -0.98 -0.12 -6.79
CA GLU A 118 -1.78 0.17 -7.97
C GLU A 118 -3.22 -0.28 -7.74
N SER A 119 -4.18 0.60 -8.02
CA SER A 119 -5.60 0.27 -8.05
C SER A 119 -6.18 0.65 -9.40
N LYS A 120 -6.65 -0.36 -10.14
CA LYS A 120 -7.27 -0.20 -11.45
C LYS A 120 -8.66 -0.79 -11.44
N SER A 121 -9.57 -0.13 -12.15
CA SER A 121 -10.94 -0.61 -12.35
C SER A 121 -11.44 -0.26 -13.73
N THR A 122 -12.02 -1.22 -14.44
CA THR A 122 -12.55 -1.05 -15.81
C THR A 122 -13.93 -1.68 -15.92
N PRO A 123 -14.87 -1.14 -16.71
CA PRO A 123 -16.12 -1.84 -17.02
C PRO A 123 -15.83 -3.23 -17.57
N THR A 124 -16.53 -4.26 -17.07
CA THR A 124 -16.31 -5.64 -17.52
C THR A 124 -16.57 -5.76 -19.02
N ALA A 125 -15.67 -6.46 -19.71
CA ALA A 125 -15.69 -6.63 -21.17
C ALA A 125 -15.49 -5.37 -22.01
N SER A 126 -15.09 -4.22 -21.43
CA SER A 126 -14.57 -3.11 -22.23
C SER A 126 -13.22 -3.48 -22.86
N ALA A 127 -13.04 -3.12 -24.12
CA ALA A 127 -11.78 -3.26 -24.84
C ALA A 127 -10.93 -1.97 -24.79
N GLU A 128 -11.46 -0.90 -24.20
CA GLU A 128 -10.84 0.43 -24.19
C GLU A 128 -10.16 0.69 -22.83
N PRO A 129 -8.83 0.87 -22.78
CA PRO A 129 -8.10 1.16 -21.54
C PRO A 129 -8.60 2.42 -20.79
N ASP A 130 -9.09 3.41 -21.53
CA ASP A 130 -9.46 4.74 -21.00
C ASP A 130 -10.84 4.77 -20.31
N ASP A 131 -11.62 3.70 -20.41
CA ASP A 131 -12.91 3.62 -19.73
C ASP A 131 -12.76 3.46 -18.21
N GLY A 132 -11.57 3.07 -17.75
CA GLY A 132 -11.28 2.79 -16.35
C GLY A 132 -11.08 3.98 -15.43
N LEU A 133 -10.89 3.67 -14.16
CA LEU A 133 -10.31 4.54 -13.14
C LEU A 133 -9.01 3.91 -12.64
N GLU A 134 -7.93 4.69 -12.62
CA GLU A 134 -6.66 4.29 -12.02
C GLU A 134 -6.21 5.33 -11.00
N TYR A 135 -5.79 4.83 -9.85
CA TYR A 135 -5.03 5.60 -8.87
C TYR A 135 -3.94 4.73 -8.27
N ARG A 136 -2.92 5.38 -7.74
CA ARG A 136 -1.84 4.72 -7.01
C ARG A 136 -1.80 5.24 -5.59
N VAL A 137 -1.33 4.42 -4.67
CA VAL A 137 -0.98 4.83 -3.31
C VAL A 137 0.53 4.67 -3.19
N LEU A 138 1.22 5.79 -3.09
CA LEU A 138 2.67 5.87 -2.99
C LEU A 138 3.03 6.06 -1.52
N CYS A 139 3.79 5.14 -0.95
CA CYS A 139 4.12 5.10 0.46
C CYS A 139 5.64 5.08 0.63
N ALA A 140 6.19 6.12 1.25
CA ALA A 140 7.59 6.17 1.67
C ALA A 140 7.65 6.14 3.21
N ILE A 141 8.32 5.14 3.75
CA ILE A 141 8.39 4.89 5.20
C ILE A 141 9.84 5.12 5.64
N THR A 142 10.03 5.90 6.69
CA THR A 142 11.37 6.16 7.26
C THR A 142 11.36 5.86 8.76
N PRO A 143 12.16 4.89 9.24
CA PRO A 143 12.32 4.67 10.68
C PRO A 143 12.89 5.91 11.37
N GLU A 144 12.25 6.37 12.44
CA GLU A 144 12.79 7.43 13.31
C GLU A 144 13.59 6.81 14.47
N SER A 145 13.04 5.76 15.09
CA SER A 145 13.66 4.97 16.14
C SER A 145 13.27 3.49 16.01
N GLU A 146 13.67 2.65 16.96
CA GLU A 146 13.17 1.27 17.02
C GLU A 146 11.64 1.19 17.20
N LEU A 147 11.01 2.24 17.73
CA LEU A 147 9.60 2.24 18.10
C LEU A 147 8.81 3.42 17.52
N SER A 148 9.36 4.14 16.55
CA SER A 148 8.67 5.26 15.90
C SER A 148 9.05 5.41 14.44
N THR A 149 8.10 5.91 13.64
CA THR A 149 8.19 5.90 12.17
C THR A 149 7.59 7.17 11.56
N HIS A 150 8.27 7.71 10.56
CA HIS A 150 7.76 8.72 9.65
C HIS A 150 7.10 8.07 8.44
N PHE A 151 5.89 8.49 8.11
CA PHE A 151 5.12 7.98 6.97
C PHE A 151 4.73 9.12 6.03
N PHE A 152 5.23 9.07 4.80
CA PHE A 152 4.88 9.99 3.73
C PHE A 152 4.04 9.23 2.72
N TRP A 153 2.90 9.81 2.33
CA TRP A 153 2.03 9.18 1.36
C TRP A 153 1.54 10.15 0.30
N ALA A 154 1.29 9.63 -0.89
CA ALA A 154 0.61 10.33 -1.96
C ALA A 154 -0.36 9.40 -2.70
N VAL A 155 -1.47 9.95 -3.18
CA VAL A 155 -2.50 9.24 -3.94
C VAL A 155 -2.77 9.93 -5.28
N PRO A 156 -1.85 9.81 -6.25
CA PRO A 156 -2.09 10.28 -7.60
C PRO A 156 -3.17 9.44 -8.28
N ARG A 157 -4.01 10.12 -9.06
CA ARG A 157 -5.07 9.52 -9.89
C ARG A 157 -5.04 10.09 -11.30
N ASN A 158 -5.43 9.31 -12.28
CA ASN A 158 -5.49 9.74 -13.69
C ASN A 158 -6.88 10.21 -14.14
N PHE A 159 -7.79 10.47 -13.20
CA PHE A 159 -9.18 10.81 -13.49
C PHE A 159 -9.67 12.01 -12.70
N ASN A 160 -10.65 12.72 -13.28
CA ASN A 160 -11.38 13.83 -12.68
C ASN A 160 -10.47 14.82 -11.92
N PRO A 161 -9.93 15.85 -12.62
CA PRO A 161 -9.03 16.84 -12.03
C PRO A 161 -9.71 17.82 -11.06
N GLU A 162 -11.04 17.74 -10.90
CA GLU A 162 -11.77 18.77 -10.18
C GLU A 162 -11.43 18.78 -8.68
N ARG A 163 -11.30 19.99 -8.13
CA ARG A 163 -10.94 20.22 -6.73
C ARG A 163 -11.81 19.45 -5.72
N PRO A 164 -13.14 19.31 -5.89
CA PRO A 164 -13.95 18.51 -4.97
C PRO A 164 -13.56 17.03 -4.92
N VAL A 165 -13.09 16.46 -6.03
CA VAL A 165 -12.59 15.08 -6.06
C VAL A 165 -11.22 14.99 -5.42
N THR A 166 -10.34 15.96 -5.64
CA THR A 166 -9.06 16.08 -4.94
C THR A 166 -9.26 16.08 -3.42
N GLU A 167 -10.17 16.90 -2.90
CA GLU A 167 -10.48 16.96 -1.46
C GLU A 167 -11.06 15.63 -0.96
N MET A 168 -11.98 15.02 -1.73
CA MET A 168 -12.56 13.71 -1.38
C MET A 168 -11.49 12.63 -1.25
N MET A 169 -10.57 12.56 -2.22
CA MET A 169 -9.47 11.59 -2.21
C MET A 169 -8.54 11.82 -1.02
N TYR A 170 -8.15 13.07 -0.77
CA TYR A 170 -7.30 13.41 0.38
C TYR A 170 -7.94 13.00 1.70
N GLN A 171 -9.19 13.43 1.96
CA GLN A 171 -9.87 13.12 3.22
C GLN A 171 -10.14 11.62 3.38
N GLY A 172 -10.52 10.94 2.29
CA GLY A 172 -10.75 9.50 2.29
C GLY A 172 -9.48 8.71 2.61
N SER A 173 -8.37 9.02 1.93
CA SER A 173 -7.08 8.37 2.16
C SER A 173 -6.54 8.66 3.56
N LYS A 174 -6.64 9.91 4.02
CA LYS A 174 -6.25 10.30 5.37
C LYS A 174 -6.99 9.50 6.44
N ALA A 175 -8.31 9.40 6.34
CA ALA A 175 -9.12 8.66 7.31
C ALA A 175 -8.75 7.16 7.34
N VAL A 176 -8.53 6.55 6.18
CA VAL A 176 -8.08 5.15 6.05
C VAL A 176 -6.75 4.94 6.79
N PHE A 177 -5.75 5.79 6.54
CA PHE A 177 -4.46 5.67 7.22
C PHE A 177 -4.54 5.96 8.71
N GLU A 178 -5.39 6.89 9.15
CA GLU A 178 -5.61 7.14 10.58
C GLU A 178 -6.17 5.88 11.30
N GLU A 179 -7.07 5.13 10.66
CA GLU A 179 -7.58 3.85 11.17
C GLU A 179 -6.44 2.80 11.31
N ASP A 180 -5.57 2.69 10.31
CA ASP A 180 -4.42 1.77 10.35
C ASP A 180 -3.45 2.14 11.46
N ILE A 181 -3.09 3.42 11.57
CA ILE A 181 -2.16 3.93 12.60
C ILE A 181 -2.68 3.60 14.00
N ASP A 182 -3.99 3.77 14.23
CA ASP A 182 -4.62 3.44 15.49
C ASP A 182 -4.44 1.96 15.87
N VAL A 183 -4.56 1.05 14.89
CA VAL A 183 -4.37 -0.39 15.08
C VAL A 183 -2.89 -0.70 15.32
N LEU A 184 -1.99 -0.14 14.50
CA LEU A 184 -0.55 -0.40 14.52
C LEU A 184 0.10 0.06 15.84
N ASN A 185 -0.25 1.25 16.32
CA ASN A 185 0.24 1.75 17.60
C ASN A 185 -0.20 0.83 18.76
N ARG A 186 -1.46 0.39 18.76
CA ARG A 186 -1.97 -0.58 19.76
C ARG A 186 -1.31 -1.94 19.63
N GLN A 187 -1.00 -2.40 18.41
CA GLN A 187 -0.25 -3.63 18.19
C GLN A 187 1.15 -3.52 18.79
N GLN A 188 1.85 -2.40 18.61
CA GLN A 188 3.15 -2.15 19.23
C GLN A 188 3.07 -2.19 20.77
N GLU A 189 2.06 -1.56 21.38
CA GLU A 189 1.86 -1.61 22.83
C GLU A 189 1.68 -3.04 23.34
N VAL A 190 0.99 -3.90 22.58
CA VAL A 190 0.84 -5.31 22.93
C VAL A 190 2.19 -6.00 22.84
N LEU A 191 2.91 -5.86 21.72
CA LEU A 191 4.23 -6.45 21.51
C LEU A 191 5.23 -6.06 22.60
N ASN A 192 5.17 -4.82 23.09
CA ASN A 192 6.03 -4.36 24.19
C ASN A 192 5.75 -5.07 25.53
N ARG A 193 4.53 -5.60 25.72
CA ARG A 193 4.09 -6.25 26.97
C ARG A 193 4.24 -7.77 26.94
N VAL A 194 4.15 -8.37 25.77
CA VAL A 194 4.31 -9.81 25.63
C VAL A 194 5.77 -10.15 25.40
N ALA A 195 6.26 -11.22 26.02
CA ALA A 195 7.54 -11.80 25.65
C ALA A 195 7.38 -12.47 24.28
N THR A 196 7.31 -11.69 23.21
CA THR A 196 7.35 -12.20 21.85
C THR A 196 8.78 -12.63 21.56
N GLY A 197 9.09 -13.87 21.94
CA GLY A 197 9.95 -14.66 21.07
C GLY A 197 9.35 -14.74 19.67
N SER A 198 10.16 -15.10 18.69
CA SER A 198 9.89 -15.06 17.24
C SER A 198 8.74 -15.94 16.72
N ASP A 199 7.75 -16.33 17.54
CA ASP A 199 6.69 -17.28 17.16
C ASP A 199 5.51 -16.58 16.46
N TRP A 200 5.79 -15.86 15.38
CA TRP A 200 4.78 -15.35 14.47
C TRP A 200 4.08 -16.51 13.76
N ARG A 201 2.75 -16.56 13.84
CA ARG A 201 1.93 -17.57 13.16
C ARG A 201 1.35 -16.97 11.89
N ASN A 202 2.09 -17.13 10.80
CA ASN A 202 1.69 -16.60 9.50
C ASN A 202 0.60 -17.47 8.86
N ILE A 203 -0.36 -16.83 8.21
CA ILE A 203 -1.38 -17.43 7.35
C ILE A 203 -1.11 -17.12 5.88
N HIS A 204 -1.93 -17.65 4.98
CA HIS A 204 -1.69 -17.53 3.53
C HIS A 204 -1.69 -16.08 3.05
N SER A 205 -2.52 -15.19 3.62
CA SER A 205 -2.55 -13.77 3.26
C SER A 205 -1.25 -13.04 3.57
N ASP A 206 -0.45 -13.54 4.53
CA ASP A 206 0.76 -12.86 5.00
C ASP A 206 1.97 -13.08 4.08
N ALA A 207 1.81 -13.82 2.97
CA ALA A 207 2.91 -14.19 2.09
C ALA A 207 3.71 -12.98 1.59
N GLY A 208 3.04 -11.87 1.26
CA GLY A 208 3.67 -10.62 0.82
C GLY A 208 4.58 -10.02 1.91
N SER A 209 4.03 -9.80 3.09
CA SER A 209 4.73 -9.23 4.25
C SER A 209 5.89 -10.14 4.69
N VAL A 210 5.71 -11.46 4.67
CA VAL A 210 6.78 -12.43 4.95
C VAL A 210 7.92 -12.34 3.93
N TYR A 211 7.61 -12.19 2.63
CA TYR A 211 8.64 -12.02 1.61
C TYR A 211 9.38 -10.70 1.79
N ALA A 212 8.68 -9.60 2.06
CA ALA A 212 9.30 -8.29 2.32
C ALA A 212 10.25 -8.36 3.53
N ARG A 213 9.81 -8.96 4.64
CA ARG A 213 10.66 -9.17 5.83
C ARG A 213 11.92 -9.98 5.52
N ARG A 214 11.82 -11.04 4.71
CA ARG A 214 12.99 -11.84 4.28
C ARG A 214 13.98 -11.05 3.44
N VAL A 215 13.50 -10.19 2.55
CA VAL A 215 14.37 -9.28 1.78
C VAL A 215 15.12 -8.35 2.72
N ILE A 216 14.42 -7.74 3.68
CA ILE A 216 15.04 -6.85 4.67
C ILE A 216 16.07 -7.57 5.55
N GLU A 217 15.75 -8.77 6.05
CA GLU A 217 16.67 -9.56 6.86
C GLU A 217 17.97 -9.88 6.08
N LYS A 218 17.86 -10.21 4.79
CA LYS A 218 19.02 -10.43 3.92
C LYS A 218 19.84 -9.15 3.74
N LEU A 219 19.19 -8.00 3.53
CA LEU A 219 19.88 -6.71 3.37
C LEU A 219 20.62 -6.32 4.66
N LEU A 220 19.97 -6.43 5.82
CA LEU A 220 20.59 -6.17 7.12
C LEU A 220 21.77 -7.11 7.39
N THR A 221 21.64 -8.39 7.07
CA THR A 221 22.74 -9.36 7.19
C THR A 221 23.92 -8.98 6.29
N THR A 222 23.63 -8.52 5.08
CA THR A 222 24.67 -8.10 4.12
C THR A 222 25.37 -6.82 4.59
N GLU A 223 24.61 -5.85 5.12
CA GLU A 223 25.15 -4.61 5.68
C GLU A 223 26.06 -4.90 6.88
N ALA A 224 25.61 -5.73 7.83
CA ALA A 224 26.39 -6.10 9.02
C ALA A 224 27.67 -6.90 8.72
N GLN A 225 27.79 -7.51 7.54
CA GLN A 225 29.01 -8.20 7.08
C GLN A 225 29.98 -7.27 6.34
N ALA A 226 29.50 -6.13 5.86
CA ALA A 226 30.31 -5.13 5.16
C ALA A 226 30.98 -4.13 6.11
N ASP A 227 30.50 -4.04 7.35
CA ASP A 227 31.09 -3.31 8.48
C ASP A 227 32.20 -4.11 9.19
#